data_AF-A0A9E2MM49-F1
#
_entry.id   AF-A0A9E2MM49-F1
#
_cell.length_a   1.000
_cell.length_b   1.000
_cell.length_c   1.000
_cell.angle_alpha   90.00
_cell.angle_beta   90.00
_cell.angle_gamma   90.00
#
_symmetry.space_group_name_H-M   'P 1'
#
loop_
_entity.id
_entity.type
_entity.pdbx_description
1 polymer ?
#
loop_
_entity_poly.entity_id
_entity_poly.type
_entity_poly.pdbx_seq_one_letter_code
_entity_poly.pdbx_strand_id
1 'polypeptide(L)' 'MYKEPKPMREIHEIQERLYEEEKDLSAKERIAKIHKEAQELINKYGLKFRIKMYVS' A
#
# COMPACT_ATOMS: atom_id res chain seq x y z
N MET A 1 27.59 4.46 19.85
CA MET A 1 26.24 4.77 19.30
C MET A 1 26.27 4.43 17.82
N TYR A 2 25.72 3.29 17.44
CA TYR A 2 25.72 2.86 16.04
C TYR A 2 24.75 3.75 15.27
N LYS A 3 25.26 4.52 14.30
CA LYS A 3 24.40 5.28 13.38
C LYS A 3 23.77 4.30 12.41
N GLU A 4 22.45 4.33 12.33
CA GLU A 4 21.71 3.54 11.36
C GLU A 4 22.20 3.82 9.93
N PRO A 5 22.46 2.77 9.11
CA PRO A 5 22.81 2.94 7.71
C PRO A 5 21.74 3.74 6.96
N LYS A 6 22.15 4.62 6.04
CA LYS A 6 21.22 5.46 5.26
C LYS A 6 20.03 4.68 4.66
N PRO A 7 20.22 3.49 4.05
CA PRO A 7 19.10 2.74 3.48
C PRO A 7 18.06 2.32 4.53
N MET A 8 18.48 1.99 5.76
CA MET A 8 17.56 1.62 6.82
C MET A 8 16.75 2.82 7.32
N ARG A 9 17.38 3.99 7.40
CA ARG A 9 16.68 5.22 7.76
C ARG A 9 15.60 5.58 6.74
N GLU A 10 15.92 5.47 5.46
CA GLU A 10 14.97 5.73 4.37
C GLU A 10 13.77 4.77 4.44
N ILE A 11 14.00 3.49 4.73
CA ILE A 11 12.93 2.52 4.94
C ILE A 11 12.04 2.93 6.12
N HIS A 12 12.64 3.31 7.25
CA HIS A 12 11.89 3.76 8.43
C HIS A 12 11.04 5.00 8.14
N GLU A 13 11.59 6.00 7.44
CA GLU A 13 10.86 7.21 7.04
C GLU A 13 9.70 6.90 6.09
N ILE A 14 9.83 5.88 5.23
CA ILE A 14 8.72 5.42 4.38
C ILE A 14 7.65 4.73 5.24
N GLN A 15 8.06 3.83 6.14
CA GLN A 15 7.14 3.09 6.99
C GLN A 15 6.36 4.00 7.94
N GLU A 16 7.02 5.00 8.53
CA GLU A 16 6.40 5.97 9.43
C GLU A 16 5.34 6.80 8.69
N ARG A 17 5.65 7.26 7.47
CA ARG A 17 4.67 7.98 6.63
C ARG A 17 3.46 7.10 6.30
N LEU A 18 3.68 5.86 5.88
CA LEU A 18 2.59 4.92 5.58
C LEU A 18 1.74 4.62 6.82
N TYR A 19 2.37 4.50 7.99
CA TYR A 19 1.66 4.31 9.24
C TYR A 19 0.79 5.53 9.58
N GLU A 20 1.33 6.74 9.53
CA GLU A 20 0.59 7.97 9.79
C GLU A 20 -0.58 8.18 8.83
N GLU A 21 -0.45 7.76 7.56
CA GLU A 21 -1.52 7.83 6.56
C GLU A 21 -2.63 6.78 6.78
N GLU A 22 -2.31 5.63 7.38
CA GLU A 22 -3.25 4.52 7.55
C GLU A 22 -3.77 4.33 8.96
N LYS A 23 -3.13 4.90 9.99
CA LYS A 23 -3.44 4.63 11.41
C LYS A 23 -4.88 4.94 11.80
N ASP A 24 -5.48 5.94 11.17
CA ASP A 24 -6.84 6.40 11.48
C ASP A 24 -7.90 5.73 10.59
N LEU A 25 -7.48 4.87 9.64
CA LEU A 25 -8.41 4.17 8.75
C LEU A 25 -8.96 2.91 9.44
N SER A 26 -10.28 2.80 9.49
CA SER A 26 -10.92 1.54 9.85
C SER A 26 -10.61 0.45 8.81
N ALA A 27 -10.76 -0.82 9.19
CA ALA A 27 -10.54 -1.94 8.27
C ALA A 27 -11.36 -1.82 6.97
N LYS A 28 -12.60 -1.28 7.05
CA LYS A 28 -13.44 -1.05 5.88
C LYS A 28 -12.90 0.06 4.98
N GLU A 29 -12.42 1.15 5.57
CA GLU A 29 -11.83 2.27 4.83
C GLU A 29 -10.51 1.88 4.18
N ARG A 30 -9.69 1.04 4.84
CA ARG A 30 -8.48 0.47 4.24
C ARG A 30 -8.80 -0.36 2.99
N ILE A 31 -9.81 -1.25 3.07
CA ILE A 31 -10.24 -2.05 1.91
C ILE A 31 -10.75 -1.14 0.79
N ALA A 32 -11.53 -0.10 1.12
CA ALA A 32 -12.04 0.85 0.14
C ALA A 32 -10.90 1.63 -0.55
N LYS A 33 -9.89 2.08 0.20
CA LYS A 33 -8.68 2.73 -0.32
C LYS A 33 -7.93 1.82 -1.28
N ILE A 34 -7.67 0.57 -0.89
CA ILE A 34 -6.99 -0.44 -1.73
C ILE A 34 -7.75 -0.67 -3.05
N HIS A 35 -9.07 -0.85 -3.00
CA HIS A 35 -9.87 -1.05 -4.21
C HIS A 35 -9.83 0.17 -5.13
N LYS A 36 -9.90 1.38 -4.56
CA LYS A 36 -9.84 2.63 -5.32
C LYS A 36 -8.49 2.78 -6.01
N GLU A 37 -7.38 2.60 -5.28
CA GLU A 37 -6.02 2.68 -5.81
C GLU A 37 -5.78 1.62 -6.89
N ALA A 38 -6.24 0.39 -6.67
CA ALA A 38 -6.17 -0.67 -7.68
C ALA A 38 -6.92 -0.27 -8.95
N GLN A 39 -8.13 0.29 -8.84
CA GLN A 39 -8.91 0.73 -10.00
C GLN A 39 -8.23 1.89 -10.74
N GLU A 40 -7.65 2.85 -10.01
CA GLU A 40 -6.89 3.95 -10.61
C GLU A 40 -5.67 3.44 -11.39
N LEU A 41 -4.94 2.47 -10.84
CA LEU A 41 -3.80 1.84 -11.51
C LEU A 41 -4.22 1.03 -12.75
N ILE A 42 -5.34 0.30 -12.66
CA ILE A 42 -5.94 -0.41 -13.81
C ILE A 42 -6.21 0.56 -14.94
N ASN A 43 -6.88 1.67 -14.63
CA ASN A 43 -7.26 2.68 -15.60
C ASN A 43 -6.04 3.39 -16.19
N LYS A 44 -5.06 3.74 -15.34
CA LYS A 44 -3.85 4.47 -15.74
C LYS A 44 -2.96 3.67 -16.68
N TYR A 45 -2.79 2.38 -16.42
CA TYR A 45 -1.85 1.53 -17.17
C TYR A 45 -2.56 0.54 -18.12
N GLY A 46 -3.90 0.59 -18.22
CA GLY A 46 -4.67 -0.32 -19.07
C GLY A 46 -4.53 -1.80 -18.66
N LEU A 47 -4.33 -2.08 -17.37
CA LEU A 47 -4.05 -3.42 -16.87
C LEU A 47 -5.30 -4.30 -17.00
N LYS A 48 -5.17 -5.43 -17.71
CA LYS A 48 -6.22 -6.46 -17.79
C LYS A 48 -5.88 -7.58 -16.81
N PHE A 49 -6.44 -7.52 -15.61
CA PHE A 49 -6.28 -8.62 -14.64
C PHE A 49 -7.09 -9.85 -15.09
N ARG A 50 -6.42 -10.98 -15.32
CA ARG A 50 -7.09 -12.29 -15.40
C ARG A 50 -7.38 -12.74 -13.97
N ILE A 51 -8.61 -12.52 -13.51
CA ILE A 51 -9.06 -13.03 -12.21
C ILE A 51 -9.19 -14.56 -12.34
N LYS A 52 -8.20 -15.31 -11.83
CA LYS A 52 -8.42 -16.71 -11.46
C LYS A 52 -8.96 -16.71 -10.04
N MET A 53 -10.29 -16.79 -9.91
CA MET A 53 -10.91 -17.12 -8.64
C MET A 53 -10.56 -18.58 -8.30
N TYR A 54 -9.66 -18.78 -7.35
CA TYR A 54 -9.60 -20.03 -6.61
C TYR A 54 -10.58 -19.89 -5.46
N VAL A 55 -11.82 -20.33 -5.70
CA VAL A 55 -12.80 -20.55 -4.63
C VAL A 55 -12.45 -21.92 -4.03
N SER A 56 -11.88 -21.91 -2.84
CA SER A 56 -11.73 -23.08 -1.97
C SER A 56 -13.02 -23.36 -1.21
#